data_AF-A0A6G5ADG9-F1
#
_entry.id   AF-A0A6G5ADG9-F1
#
_cell.length_a   1.000
_cell.length_b   1.000
_cell.length_c   1.000
_cell.angle_alpha   90.00
_cell.angle_beta   90.00
_cell.angle_gamma   90.00
#
_symmetry.space_group_name_H-M   'P 1'
#
loop_
_entity.id
_entity.type
_entity.pdbx_description
1 polymer ?
#
loop_
_entity_poly.entity_id
_entity_poly.type
_entity_poly.pdbx_seq_one_letter_code
_entity_poly.pdbx_strand_id
1 'polypeptide(L)'
;SIQMCPQVDSSDDTFLQYVSQRLKHLQAHEHTVTLMLDEIHIKPCLDYKGGNICGAAVNSNEAATSVHVFMIQSLLSAFKEVAHILPVKTLQGEDLHCMLEKVILGLEKIGYRVIAVVCDNNSLNRKAMKMFLPEPAVIKIILRWWSIVNVKTPSKGFHHRNVYEEPMSNHTDDPKASFLSAFITWLDVWEFYRHDTGVLTQETLSALRLSAQSLLALVKYCVSELHFKYILLGKVQTDTLES
;
A
#
# COMPACT_ATOMS: atom_id res chain seq x y z
N SER A 1 -6.72 -29.16 -29.97
CA SER A 1 -7.72 -28.07 -29.92
C SER A 1 -8.36 -28.10 -28.55
N ILE A 2 -7.94 -27.24 -27.64
CA ILE A 2 -8.47 -27.22 -26.26
C ILE A 2 -9.63 -26.22 -26.25
N GLN A 3 -10.84 -26.74 -26.24
CA GLN A 3 -12.06 -25.94 -26.10
C GLN A 3 -12.25 -25.68 -24.59
N MET A 4 -11.70 -24.58 -24.08
CA MET A 4 -11.89 -24.20 -22.68
C MET A 4 -13.17 -23.36 -22.56
N CYS A 5 -14.17 -23.95 -21.92
CA CYS A 5 -15.34 -23.23 -21.44
C CYS A 5 -14.94 -22.48 -20.15
N PRO A 6 -15.25 -21.18 -20.00
CA PRO A 6 -14.78 -20.34 -18.90
C PRO A 6 -15.57 -20.59 -17.61
N GLN A 7 -15.67 -21.85 -17.17
CA GLN A 7 -16.39 -22.20 -15.95
C GLN A 7 -15.55 -22.99 -14.97
N VAL A 8 -15.52 -22.43 -13.75
CA VAL A 8 -15.09 -22.99 -12.48
C VAL A 8 -13.57 -22.89 -12.21
N ASP A 9 -13.04 -21.66 -12.17
CA ASP A 9 -11.83 -21.30 -11.41
C ASP A 9 -12.14 -21.21 -9.89
N SER A 10 -13.02 -22.06 -9.36
CA SER A 10 -13.48 -22.00 -7.96
C SER A 10 -12.75 -22.97 -7.03
N SER A 11 -11.73 -23.69 -7.51
CA SER A 11 -10.73 -24.32 -6.64
C SER A 11 -9.43 -23.52 -6.72
N ASP A 12 -8.77 -23.30 -5.58
CA ASP A 12 -7.46 -22.63 -5.55
C ASP A 12 -6.42 -23.36 -6.43
N ASP A 13 -6.66 -24.64 -6.74
CA ASP A 13 -5.80 -25.48 -7.58
C ASP A 13 -5.79 -25.10 -9.07
N THR A 14 -6.84 -24.45 -9.59
CA THR A 14 -6.92 -24.04 -11.01
C THR A 14 -6.64 -22.55 -11.22
N PHE A 15 -6.59 -21.76 -10.14
CA PHE A 15 -6.34 -20.33 -10.19
C PHE A 15 -4.98 -20.02 -10.85
N LEU A 16 -4.99 -19.21 -11.92
CA LEU A 16 -3.82 -18.84 -12.74
C LEU A 16 -3.07 -20.02 -13.39
N GLN A 17 -3.66 -21.23 -13.42
CA GLN A 17 -3.00 -22.41 -13.97
C GLN A 17 -2.62 -22.24 -15.44
N TYR A 18 -3.45 -21.55 -16.22
CA TYR A 18 -3.18 -21.25 -17.63
C TYR A 18 -1.87 -20.47 -17.80
N VAL A 19 -1.73 -19.31 -17.14
CA VAL A 19 -0.53 -18.48 -17.26
C VAL A 19 0.71 -19.14 -16.65
N SER A 20 0.54 -20.00 -15.65
CA SER A 20 1.62 -20.86 -15.13
C SER A 20 2.16 -21.82 -16.20
N GLN A 21 1.29 -22.43 -17.01
CA GLN A 21 1.73 -23.26 -18.14
C GLN A 21 2.39 -22.44 -19.25
N ARG A 22 1.91 -21.22 -19.50
CA ARG A 22 2.50 -20.32 -20.50
C ARG A 22 3.92 -19.91 -20.14
N LEU A 23 4.19 -19.62 -18.86
CA LEU A 23 5.53 -19.23 -18.38
C LEU A 23 6.63 -20.22 -18.78
N LYS A 24 6.33 -21.54 -18.80
CA LYS A 24 7.26 -22.60 -19.20
C LYS A 24 7.79 -22.48 -20.63
N HIS A 25 7.08 -21.73 -21.48
CA HIS A 25 7.40 -21.55 -22.90
C HIS A 25 7.96 -20.14 -23.18
N LEU A 26 8.12 -19.30 -22.16
CA LEU A 26 8.60 -17.93 -22.27
C LEU A 26 10.08 -17.82 -21.90
N GLN A 27 10.79 -16.93 -22.57
CA GLN A 27 12.16 -16.59 -22.23
C GLN A 27 12.19 -15.70 -20.97
N ALA A 28 13.32 -15.69 -20.24
CA ALA A 28 13.44 -14.97 -18.97
C ALA A 28 13.12 -13.46 -19.07
N HIS A 29 13.47 -12.82 -20.19
CA HIS A 29 13.16 -11.40 -20.39
C HIS A 29 11.65 -11.13 -20.51
N GLU A 30 10.87 -12.13 -20.89
CA GLU A 30 9.42 -12.00 -21.08
C GLU A 30 8.65 -12.08 -19.76
N HIS A 31 9.30 -12.53 -18.68
CA HIS A 31 8.67 -12.73 -17.37
C HIS A 31 8.36 -11.40 -16.65
N THR A 32 8.98 -10.29 -17.07
CA THR A 32 8.66 -8.95 -16.56
C THR A 32 7.42 -8.40 -17.25
N VAL A 33 6.33 -8.23 -16.50
CA VAL A 33 5.00 -7.94 -17.03
C VAL A 33 4.32 -6.75 -16.37
N THR A 34 3.38 -6.14 -17.09
CA THR A 34 2.31 -5.30 -16.52
C THR A 34 1.03 -6.12 -16.39
N LEU A 35 0.21 -5.79 -15.39
CA LEU A 35 -1.12 -6.34 -15.21
C LEU A 35 -2.16 -5.32 -15.67
N MET A 36 -2.93 -5.63 -16.69
CA MET A 36 -4.03 -4.82 -17.18
C MET A 36 -5.36 -5.31 -16.60
N LEU A 37 -6.20 -4.39 -16.14
CA LEU A 37 -7.53 -4.66 -15.61
C LEU A 37 -8.57 -3.86 -16.40
N ASP A 38 -9.61 -4.53 -16.87
CA ASP A 38 -10.76 -3.89 -17.52
C ASP A 38 -12.08 -4.58 -17.18
N GLU A 39 -13.19 -3.85 -17.26
CA GLU A 39 -14.55 -4.34 -17.03
C GLU A 39 -15.32 -4.43 -18.37
N ILE A 40 -15.72 -5.64 -18.72
CA ILE A 40 -16.55 -5.89 -19.90
C ILE A 40 -17.99 -6.08 -19.46
N HIS A 41 -18.88 -5.20 -19.90
CA HIS A 41 -20.31 -5.34 -19.67
C HIS A 41 -20.87 -6.42 -20.61
N ILE A 42 -21.56 -7.40 -20.04
CA ILE A 42 -22.16 -8.52 -20.79
C ILE A 42 -23.67 -8.54 -20.59
N LYS A 43 -24.39 -9.07 -21.58
CA LYS A 43 -25.83 -9.30 -21.42
C LYS A 43 -26.03 -10.45 -20.43
N PRO A 44 -26.76 -10.25 -19.32
CA PRO A 44 -27.00 -11.32 -18.35
C PRO A 44 -27.74 -12.47 -19.01
N CYS A 45 -27.16 -13.67 -18.94
CA CYS A 45 -27.70 -14.88 -19.52
C CYS A 45 -27.22 -16.10 -18.74
N LEU A 46 -28.14 -17.00 -18.40
CA LEU A 46 -27.82 -18.32 -17.87
C LEU A 46 -28.08 -19.34 -18.98
N ASP A 47 -27.02 -20.03 -19.38
CA ASP A 47 -27.06 -21.10 -20.39
C ASP A 47 -26.87 -22.45 -19.70
N TYR A 48 -27.52 -23.51 -20.21
CA TYR A 48 -27.25 -24.88 -19.77
C TYR A 48 -26.53 -25.64 -20.87
N LYS A 49 -25.27 -26.05 -20.62
CA LYS A 49 -24.44 -26.77 -21.59
C LYS A 49 -23.77 -27.96 -20.92
N GLY A 50 -24.03 -29.16 -21.44
CA GLY A 50 -23.32 -30.38 -21.07
C GLY A 50 -23.41 -30.74 -19.58
N GLY A 51 -24.52 -30.44 -18.90
CA GLY A 51 -24.69 -30.73 -17.48
C GLY A 51 -24.50 -29.53 -16.54
N ASN A 52 -23.91 -28.44 -17.03
CA ASN A 52 -23.49 -27.29 -16.20
C ASN A 52 -24.23 -26.00 -16.57
N ILE A 53 -24.43 -25.13 -15.57
CA ILE A 53 -25.02 -23.80 -15.74
C ILE A 53 -23.91 -22.77 -16.01
N CYS A 54 -23.89 -22.24 -17.23
CA CYS A 54 -23.00 -21.20 -17.74
C CYS A 54 -23.52 -19.78 -17.51
N GLY A 55 -22.62 -18.82 -17.24
CA GLY A 55 -22.95 -17.39 -17.18
C GLY A 55 -23.36 -16.86 -15.79
N ALA A 56 -23.27 -17.69 -14.76
CA ALA A 56 -23.48 -17.26 -13.37
C ALA A 56 -22.33 -16.35 -12.90
N ALA A 57 -22.67 -15.36 -12.07
CA ALA A 57 -21.71 -14.55 -11.34
C ALA A 57 -21.03 -15.37 -10.24
N VAL A 58 -19.75 -15.13 -9.97
CA VAL A 58 -19.03 -15.81 -8.87
C VAL A 58 -19.55 -15.34 -7.51
N ASN A 59 -20.06 -14.11 -7.44
CA ASN A 59 -20.45 -13.47 -6.18
C ASN A 59 -21.96 -13.43 -5.92
N SER A 60 -22.77 -14.09 -6.75
CA SER A 60 -24.21 -14.19 -6.54
C SER A 60 -24.79 -15.39 -7.27
N ASN A 61 -25.98 -15.85 -6.88
CA ASN A 61 -26.68 -16.95 -7.57
C ASN A 61 -27.38 -16.51 -8.87
N GLU A 62 -26.98 -15.36 -9.43
CA GLU A 62 -27.61 -14.74 -10.58
C GLU A 62 -26.66 -14.69 -11.78
N ALA A 63 -27.20 -14.34 -12.95
CA ALA A 63 -26.40 -14.12 -14.14
C ALA A 63 -25.42 -12.95 -13.94
N ALA A 64 -24.19 -13.12 -14.41
CA ALA A 64 -23.20 -12.05 -14.44
C ALA A 64 -23.65 -10.93 -15.39
N THR A 65 -23.47 -9.68 -14.95
CA THR A 65 -23.75 -8.46 -15.72
C THR A 65 -22.47 -7.86 -16.27
N SER A 66 -21.34 -8.11 -15.61
CA SER A 66 -20.03 -7.70 -16.07
C SER A 66 -18.97 -8.75 -15.77
N VAL A 67 -17.85 -8.62 -16.45
CA VAL A 67 -16.70 -9.52 -16.32
C VAL A 67 -15.46 -8.68 -16.16
N HIS A 68 -14.77 -8.83 -15.04
CA HIS A 68 -13.48 -8.21 -14.81
C HIS A 68 -12.38 -9.11 -15.38
N VAL A 69 -11.62 -8.58 -16.34
CA VAL A 69 -10.58 -9.33 -17.04
C VAL A 69 -9.22 -8.84 -16.59
N PHE A 70 -8.37 -9.78 -16.16
CA PHE A 70 -7.00 -9.54 -15.76
C PHE A 70 -6.09 -10.06 -16.88
N MET A 71 -5.35 -9.18 -17.54
CA MET A 71 -4.46 -9.53 -18.64
C MET A 71 -3.02 -9.23 -18.26
N ILE A 72 -2.09 -10.14 -18.52
CA ILE A 72 -0.66 -9.88 -18.39
C ILE A 72 -0.10 -9.49 -19.74
N GLN A 73 0.78 -8.49 -19.76
CA GLN A 73 1.53 -8.10 -20.95
C GLN A 73 3.00 -8.01 -20.60
N SER A 74 3.85 -8.69 -21.36
CA SER A 74 5.30 -8.54 -21.23
C SER A 74 5.75 -7.16 -21.68
N LEU A 75 6.70 -6.58 -20.96
CA LEU A 75 7.29 -5.29 -21.31
C LEU A 75 8.37 -5.38 -22.36
N LEU A 76 9.00 -6.55 -22.47
CA LEU A 76 10.17 -6.76 -23.33
C LEU A 76 9.85 -7.63 -24.54
N SER A 77 8.57 -7.98 -24.75
CA SER A 77 8.11 -8.75 -25.91
C SER A 77 6.66 -8.43 -26.27
N ALA A 78 6.18 -9.02 -27.37
CA ALA A 78 4.78 -8.91 -27.78
C ALA A 78 3.83 -9.84 -26.99
N PHE A 79 4.34 -10.59 -26.02
CA PHE A 79 3.54 -11.55 -25.25
C PHE A 79 2.47 -10.82 -24.45
N LYS A 80 1.21 -11.22 -24.64
CA LYS A 80 0.06 -10.77 -23.87
C LYS A 80 -0.99 -11.87 -23.79
N GLU A 81 -1.54 -12.11 -22.62
CA GLU A 81 -2.47 -13.21 -22.37
C GLU A 81 -3.44 -12.86 -21.23
N VAL A 82 -4.65 -13.43 -21.28
CA VAL A 82 -5.59 -13.32 -20.16
C VAL A 82 -5.12 -14.23 -19.03
N ALA A 83 -4.87 -13.62 -17.87
CA ALA A 83 -4.46 -14.30 -16.65
C ALA A 83 -5.65 -14.86 -15.88
N HIS A 84 -6.73 -14.08 -15.75
CA HIS A 84 -7.92 -14.48 -15.04
C HIS A 84 -9.16 -13.72 -15.52
N ILE A 85 -10.33 -14.34 -15.38
CA ILE A 85 -11.63 -13.80 -15.77
C ILE A 85 -12.55 -13.93 -14.57
N LEU A 86 -13.10 -12.82 -14.10
CA LEU A 86 -13.96 -12.77 -12.93
C LEU A 86 -15.37 -12.27 -13.32
N PRO A 87 -16.32 -13.17 -13.61
CA PRO A 87 -17.71 -12.79 -13.90
C PRO A 87 -18.46 -12.42 -12.61
N VAL A 88 -19.11 -11.26 -12.60
CA VAL A 88 -19.75 -10.67 -11.41
C VAL A 88 -21.08 -10.00 -11.76
N LYS A 89 -21.96 -9.86 -10.76
CA LYS A 89 -23.19 -9.05 -10.90
C LYS A 89 -22.98 -7.60 -10.43
N THR A 90 -22.31 -7.44 -9.29
CA THR A 90 -21.95 -6.13 -8.74
C THR A 90 -20.75 -6.35 -7.84
N LEU A 91 -19.69 -5.56 -8.01
CA LEU A 91 -18.45 -5.73 -7.26
C LEU A 91 -18.17 -4.48 -6.42
N GLN A 92 -17.74 -4.66 -5.16
CA GLN A 92 -17.27 -3.55 -4.33
C GLN A 92 -15.77 -3.34 -4.52
N GLY A 93 -15.28 -2.16 -4.13
CA GLY A 93 -13.86 -1.81 -4.31
C GLY A 93 -12.94 -2.71 -3.49
N GLU A 94 -13.40 -3.11 -2.31
CA GLU A 94 -12.72 -4.01 -1.38
C GLU A 94 -12.57 -5.41 -1.99
N ASP A 95 -13.63 -5.94 -2.60
CA ASP A 95 -13.60 -7.24 -3.26
C ASP A 95 -12.64 -7.24 -4.45
N LEU A 96 -12.66 -6.16 -5.25
CA LEU A 96 -11.76 -6.00 -6.38
C LEU A 96 -10.30 -5.87 -5.91
N HIS A 97 -10.04 -5.17 -4.80
CA HIS A 97 -8.71 -5.07 -4.21
C HIS A 97 -8.18 -6.44 -3.77
N CYS A 98 -8.97 -7.21 -3.02
CA CYS A 98 -8.62 -8.57 -2.60
C CYS A 98 -8.31 -9.47 -3.81
N MET A 99 -9.10 -9.37 -4.88
CA MET A 99 -8.86 -10.13 -6.11
C MET A 99 -7.60 -9.68 -6.85
N LEU A 100 -7.37 -8.37 -6.97
CA LEU A 100 -6.14 -7.82 -7.55
C LEU A 100 -4.91 -8.28 -6.77
N GLU A 101 -4.94 -8.20 -5.45
CA GLU A 101 -3.85 -8.65 -4.57
C GLU A 101 -3.58 -10.15 -4.76
N LYS A 102 -4.64 -10.98 -4.77
CA LYS A 102 -4.53 -12.42 -5.01
C LYS A 102 -3.90 -12.72 -6.38
N VAL A 103 -4.29 -12.00 -7.44
CA VAL A 103 -3.70 -12.16 -8.79
C VAL A 103 -2.24 -11.75 -8.80
N ILE A 104 -1.87 -10.58 -8.24
CA ILE A 104 -0.50 -10.08 -8.22
C ILE A 104 0.42 -11.05 -7.47
N LEU A 105 0.04 -11.45 -6.24
CA LEU A 105 0.81 -12.40 -5.44
C LEU A 105 0.90 -13.78 -6.11
N GLY A 106 -0.17 -14.22 -6.75
CA GLY A 106 -0.21 -15.47 -7.50
C GLY A 106 0.75 -15.46 -8.70
N LEU A 107 0.79 -14.38 -9.47
CA LEU A 107 1.71 -14.20 -10.61
C LEU A 107 3.18 -14.16 -10.15
N GLU A 108 3.49 -13.42 -9.09
CA GLU A 108 4.83 -13.37 -8.49
C GLU A 108 5.28 -14.76 -8.00
N LYS A 109 4.40 -15.52 -7.36
CA LYS A 109 4.68 -16.89 -6.91
C LYS A 109 4.94 -17.85 -8.08
N ILE A 110 4.28 -17.67 -9.22
CA ILE A 110 4.49 -18.46 -10.43
C ILE A 110 5.86 -18.17 -11.07
N GLY A 111 6.39 -16.95 -10.91
CA GLY A 111 7.68 -16.52 -11.46
C GLY A 111 7.58 -15.34 -12.44
N TYR A 112 6.40 -14.76 -12.63
CA TYR A 112 6.30 -13.47 -13.31
C TYR A 112 6.74 -12.34 -12.38
N ARG A 113 7.30 -11.26 -12.93
CA ARG A 113 7.61 -10.04 -12.20
C ARG A 113 6.63 -8.95 -12.61
N VAL A 114 5.61 -8.70 -11.80
CA VAL A 114 4.56 -7.70 -12.04
C VAL A 114 5.07 -6.33 -11.57
N ILE A 115 5.33 -5.42 -12.50
CA ILE A 115 5.92 -4.11 -12.15
C ILE A 115 4.91 -2.96 -12.09
N ALA A 116 3.75 -3.11 -12.72
CA ALA A 116 2.71 -2.09 -12.74
C ALA A 116 1.33 -2.70 -12.99
N VAL A 117 0.30 -2.04 -12.48
CA VAL A 117 -1.10 -2.32 -12.80
C VAL A 117 -1.66 -1.17 -13.63
N VAL A 118 -2.33 -1.48 -14.74
CA VAL A 118 -2.94 -0.53 -15.67
C VAL A 118 -4.45 -0.77 -15.68
N CYS A 119 -5.23 0.24 -15.34
CA CYS A 119 -6.68 0.18 -15.36
C CYS A 119 -7.26 1.53 -15.82
N ASP A 120 -8.53 1.55 -16.18
CA ASP A 120 -9.24 2.81 -16.38
C ASP A 120 -9.38 3.59 -15.06
N ASN A 121 -9.87 4.83 -15.15
CA ASN A 121 -10.08 5.67 -13.97
C ASN A 121 -11.51 5.60 -13.44
N ASN A 122 -12.22 4.46 -13.59
CA ASN A 122 -13.59 4.34 -13.09
C ASN A 122 -13.63 4.34 -11.54
N SER A 123 -14.81 4.57 -10.96
CA SER A 123 -14.95 4.74 -9.50
C SER A 123 -14.58 3.49 -8.70
N LEU A 124 -14.80 2.29 -9.26
CA LEU A 124 -14.49 1.02 -8.66
C LEU A 124 -12.96 0.80 -8.60
N ASN A 125 -12.29 0.97 -9.73
CA ASN A 125 -10.84 0.88 -9.88
C ASN A 125 -10.14 1.89 -8.99
N ARG A 126 -10.61 3.15 -8.93
CA ARG A 126 -10.04 4.14 -7.99
C ARG A 126 -10.14 3.71 -6.53
N LYS A 127 -11.25 3.09 -6.11
CA LYS A 127 -11.40 2.60 -4.73
C LYS A 127 -10.43 1.46 -4.44
N ALA A 128 -10.37 0.46 -5.33
CA ALA A 128 -9.48 -0.69 -5.18
C ALA A 128 -7.99 -0.27 -5.18
N MET A 129 -7.60 0.61 -6.11
CA MET A 129 -6.21 1.09 -6.21
C MET A 129 -5.77 1.90 -5.00
N LYS A 130 -6.67 2.70 -4.40
CA LYS A 130 -6.39 3.45 -3.17
C LYS A 130 -6.02 2.55 -2.00
N MET A 131 -6.50 1.31 -1.95
CA MET A 131 -6.20 0.37 -0.88
C MET A 131 -4.79 -0.21 -0.97
N PHE A 132 -4.15 -0.18 -2.16
CA PHE A 132 -2.73 -0.49 -2.31
C PHE A 132 -1.82 0.64 -1.82
N LEU A 133 -2.35 1.86 -1.65
CA LEU A 133 -1.58 2.92 -1.00
C LEU A 133 -1.38 2.53 0.46
N PRO A 134 -0.16 2.61 1.00
CA PRO A 134 0.01 2.54 2.44
C PRO A 134 -0.86 3.64 3.05
N GLU A 135 -1.67 3.28 4.06
CA GLU A 135 -2.45 4.20 4.90
C GLU A 135 -1.71 5.54 5.11
N PRO A 136 -2.41 6.69 5.13
CA PRO A 136 -1.88 8.01 4.78
C PRO A 136 -0.50 8.26 5.39
N ALA A 137 0.54 8.01 4.60
CA ALA A 137 1.93 7.95 5.07
C ALA A 137 2.34 9.23 5.80
N VAL A 138 1.85 10.39 5.33
CA VAL A 138 2.03 11.70 5.97
C VAL A 138 1.50 11.71 7.40
N ILE A 139 0.29 11.21 7.63
CA ILE A 139 -0.32 11.16 8.97
C ILE A 139 0.50 10.23 9.87
N LYS A 140 0.95 9.07 9.37
CA LYS A 140 1.80 8.17 10.16
C LYS A 140 3.15 8.80 10.52
N ILE A 141 3.76 9.54 9.60
CA ILE A 141 5.01 10.28 9.86
C ILE A 141 4.79 11.34 10.94
N ILE A 142 3.72 12.14 10.82
CA ILE A 142 3.38 13.18 11.81
C ILE A 142 3.04 12.58 13.17
N LEU A 143 2.26 11.49 13.21
CA LEU A 143 1.92 10.79 14.45
C LEU A 143 3.15 10.19 15.12
N ARG A 144 4.10 9.64 14.34
CA ARG A 144 5.35 9.12 14.90
C ARG A 144 6.23 10.23 15.46
N TRP A 145 6.33 11.38 14.77
CA TRP A 145 6.98 12.56 15.33
C TRP A 145 6.31 12.98 16.65
N TRP A 146 4.98 13.04 16.69
CA TRP A 146 4.22 13.38 17.88
C TRP A 146 4.46 12.41 19.05
N SER A 147 4.48 11.10 18.79
CA SER A 147 4.79 10.07 19.78
C SER A 147 6.12 10.32 20.49
N ILE A 148 7.15 10.77 19.74
CA ILE A 148 8.49 11.05 20.25
C ILE A 148 8.53 12.36 21.05
N VAL A 149 7.95 13.43 20.51
CA VAL A 149 8.09 14.77 21.12
C VAL A 149 7.15 14.98 22.30
N ASN A 150 6.10 14.18 22.46
CA ASN A 150 5.13 14.29 23.55
C ASN A 150 5.39 13.31 24.71
N VAL A 151 6.64 12.84 24.89
CA VAL A 151 7.00 11.96 26.02
C VAL A 151 7.29 12.80 27.27
N LYS A 152 6.36 12.78 28.24
CA LYS A 152 6.42 13.57 29.48
C LYS A 152 6.87 12.78 30.71
N THR A 153 6.86 11.45 30.65
CA THR A 153 7.23 10.57 31.76
C THR A 153 8.10 9.41 31.26
N PRO A 154 9.01 8.87 32.08
CA PRO A 154 9.84 7.73 31.68
C PRO A 154 9.07 6.45 31.37
N SER A 155 7.89 6.28 31.96
CA SER A 155 7.09 5.07 31.84
C SER A 155 6.12 5.06 30.64
N LYS A 156 5.98 6.17 29.90
CA LYS A 156 4.95 6.32 28.85
C LYS A 156 5.01 5.18 27.81
N GLY A 157 6.18 4.95 27.22
CA GLY A 157 6.38 3.91 26.21
C GLY A 157 6.16 2.48 26.70
N PHE A 158 6.39 2.20 27.99
CA PHE A 158 6.17 0.89 28.58
C PHE A 158 4.69 0.52 28.64
N HIS A 159 3.83 1.47 29.00
CA HIS A 159 2.38 1.24 29.06
C HIS A 159 1.78 0.97 27.67
N HIS A 160 2.32 1.61 26.63
CA HIS A 160 1.81 1.51 25.26
C HIS A 160 2.57 0.48 24.40
N ARG A 161 3.64 -0.12 24.93
CA ARG A 161 4.56 -1.00 24.18
C ARG A 161 5.06 -0.37 22.88
N ASN A 162 5.41 0.91 22.93
CA ASN A 162 5.84 1.70 21.78
C ASN A 162 7.21 2.34 22.03
N VAL A 163 8.23 1.86 21.33
CA VAL A 163 9.62 2.36 21.41
C VAL A 163 9.71 3.86 21.10
N TYR A 164 8.82 4.38 20.25
CA TYR A 164 8.79 5.80 19.89
C TYR A 164 8.17 6.69 20.99
N GLU A 165 7.56 6.11 22.02
CA GLU A 165 7.02 6.82 23.19
C GLU A 165 7.88 6.63 24.45
N GLU A 166 9.05 5.99 24.30
CA GLU A 166 10.05 5.89 25.35
C GLU A 166 10.91 7.16 25.42
N PRO A 167 11.56 7.44 26.56
CA PRO A 167 12.53 8.51 26.66
C PRO A 167 13.62 8.40 25.60
N MET A 168 14.11 9.54 25.11
CA MET A 168 15.24 9.55 24.20
C MET A 168 16.49 9.18 24.98
N SER A 169 17.12 8.08 24.60
CA SER A 169 18.31 7.56 25.27
C SER A 169 19.56 8.29 24.80
N ASN A 170 20.63 8.12 25.56
CA ASN A 170 21.96 8.62 25.21
C ASN A 170 22.75 7.73 24.25
N HIS A 171 22.12 6.66 23.75
CA HIS A 171 22.74 5.73 22.83
C HIS A 171 22.80 6.32 21.42
N THR A 172 23.92 6.13 20.73
CA THR A 172 24.15 6.66 19.38
C THR A 172 23.24 6.03 18.32
N ASP A 173 22.69 4.86 18.60
CA ASP A 173 21.79 4.09 17.75
C ASP A 173 20.31 4.24 18.13
N ASP A 174 19.94 5.25 18.92
CA ASP A 174 18.54 5.46 19.28
C ASP A 174 17.67 5.67 18.02
N PRO A 175 16.66 4.79 17.78
CA PRO A 175 15.82 4.88 16.59
C PRO A 175 15.01 6.19 16.54
N LYS A 176 14.74 6.83 17.68
CA LYS A 176 14.01 8.10 17.75
C LYS A 176 14.87 9.26 17.25
N ALA A 177 16.16 9.29 17.59
CA ALA A 177 17.09 10.29 17.09
C ALA A 177 17.31 10.15 15.57
N SER A 178 17.47 8.90 15.11
CA SER A 178 17.56 8.58 13.69
C SER A 178 16.30 8.98 12.92
N PHE A 179 15.12 8.71 13.50
CA PHE A 179 13.84 9.14 12.92
C PHE A 179 13.72 10.66 12.84
N LEU A 180 14.06 11.42 13.89
CA LEU A 180 14.01 12.89 13.86
C LEU A 180 14.91 13.47 12.77
N SER A 181 16.11 12.89 12.58
CA SER A 181 17.00 13.31 11.49
C SER A 181 16.37 13.06 10.12
N ALA A 182 15.81 11.87 9.90
CA ALA A 182 15.13 11.53 8.64
C ALA A 182 13.86 12.36 8.42
N PHE A 183 13.14 12.70 9.49
CA PHE A 183 11.96 13.55 9.46
C PHE A 183 12.30 14.98 9.00
N ILE A 184 13.41 15.56 9.48
CA ILE A 184 13.88 16.88 9.02
C ILE A 184 14.19 16.84 7.51
N THR A 185 14.95 15.85 7.05
CA THR A 185 15.24 15.68 5.62
C THR A 185 13.95 15.51 4.80
N TRP A 186 12.97 14.78 5.33
CA TRP A 186 11.68 14.63 4.68
C TRP A 186 10.90 15.94 4.58
N LEU A 187 10.92 16.79 5.62
CA LEU A 187 10.30 18.14 5.56
C LEU A 187 10.97 19.03 4.51
N ASP A 188 12.29 18.98 4.39
CA ASP A 188 13.04 19.76 3.37
C ASP A 188 12.65 19.34 1.95
N VAL A 189 12.49 18.03 1.74
CA VAL A 189 12.02 17.47 0.46
C VAL A 189 10.55 17.83 0.22
N TRP A 190 9.70 17.78 1.24
CA TRP A 190 8.28 18.10 1.13
C TRP A 190 8.04 19.57 0.73
N GLU A 191 8.86 20.50 1.24
CA GLU A 191 8.83 21.92 0.87
C GLU A 191 9.10 22.13 -0.64
N PHE A 192 9.98 21.31 -1.22
CA PHE A 192 10.39 21.42 -2.62
C PHE A 192 9.28 21.05 -3.61
N TYR A 193 8.42 20.08 -3.27
CA TYR A 193 7.43 19.51 -4.20
C TYR A 193 6.18 20.36 -4.43
N ARG A 194 6.03 21.53 -3.78
CA ARG A 194 4.96 22.55 -3.95
C ARG A 194 3.67 22.00 -4.60
N HIS A 195 2.88 21.26 -3.84
CA HIS A 195 1.56 20.79 -4.30
C HIS A 195 0.48 21.83 -3.99
N ASP A 196 -0.56 21.88 -4.85
CA ASP A 196 -1.66 22.85 -4.70
C ASP A 196 -2.70 22.44 -3.64
N THR A 197 -2.67 21.19 -3.17
CA THR A 197 -3.59 20.67 -2.16
C THR A 197 -2.90 19.65 -1.25
N GLY A 198 -3.40 19.49 -0.01
CA GLY A 198 -2.88 18.50 0.94
C GLY A 198 -1.51 18.83 1.57
N VAL A 199 -1.16 20.12 1.65
CA VAL A 199 0.12 20.61 2.18
C VAL A 199 -0.11 21.46 3.41
N LEU A 200 0.84 21.44 4.36
CA LEU A 200 0.89 22.43 5.45
C LEU A 200 1.14 23.82 4.87
N THR A 201 0.66 24.88 5.54
CA THR A 201 1.05 26.24 5.14
C THR A 201 2.56 26.42 5.30
N GLN A 202 3.14 27.38 4.58
CA GLN A 202 4.59 27.65 4.68
C GLN A 202 5.01 27.99 6.11
N GLU A 203 4.17 28.71 6.85
CA GLU A 203 4.39 29.05 8.24
C GLU A 203 4.38 27.80 9.13
N THR A 204 3.37 26.94 8.99
CA THR A 204 3.26 25.70 9.78
C THR A 204 4.40 24.74 9.47
N LEU A 205 4.77 24.58 8.19
CA LEU A 205 5.88 23.73 7.78
C LEU A 205 7.21 24.25 8.35
N SER A 206 7.45 25.56 8.27
CA SER A 206 8.67 26.18 8.79
C SER A 206 8.76 26.08 10.31
N ALA A 207 7.66 26.29 11.02
CA ALA A 207 7.60 26.13 12.47
C ALA A 207 7.86 24.67 12.90
N LEU A 208 7.27 23.70 12.20
CA LEU A 208 7.48 22.27 12.46
C LEU A 208 8.92 21.84 12.23
N ARG A 209 9.53 22.30 11.13
CA ARG A 209 10.94 22.07 10.80
C ARG A 209 11.87 22.66 11.86
N LEU A 210 11.68 23.93 12.20
CA LEU A 210 12.49 24.61 13.22
C LEU A 210 12.39 23.89 14.57
N SER A 211 11.18 23.47 14.94
CA SER A 211 10.95 22.71 16.18
C SER A 211 11.68 21.37 16.16
N ALA A 212 11.59 20.60 15.07
CA ALA A 212 12.29 19.32 14.94
C ALA A 212 13.82 19.48 14.98
N GLN A 213 14.37 20.47 14.28
CA GLN A 213 15.81 20.79 14.30
C GLN A 213 16.27 21.20 15.70
N SER A 214 15.52 22.06 16.38
CA SER A 214 15.84 22.55 17.72
C SER A 214 15.83 21.42 18.74
N LEU A 215 14.82 20.54 18.68
CA LEU A 215 14.72 19.37 19.56
C LEU A 215 15.88 18.40 19.32
N LEU A 216 16.25 18.13 18.06
CA LEU A 216 17.39 17.26 17.76
C LEU A 216 18.73 17.87 18.22
N ALA A 217 18.91 19.17 18.09
CA ALA A 217 20.09 19.88 18.60
C ALA A 217 20.16 19.83 20.12
N LEU A 218 19.03 20.06 20.80
CA LEU A 218 18.91 19.96 22.25
C LEU A 218 19.27 18.54 22.74
N VAL A 219 18.79 17.51 22.05
CA VAL A 219 19.11 16.12 22.35
C VAL A 219 20.62 15.90 22.30
N LYS A 220 21.25 16.32 21.21
CA LYS A 220 22.70 16.17 21.03
C LYS A 220 23.46 16.86 22.16
N TYR A 221 23.11 18.10 22.48
CA TYR A 221 23.75 18.86 23.55
C TYR A 221 23.59 18.21 24.93
N CYS A 222 22.37 17.78 25.29
CA CYS A 222 22.12 17.12 26.57
C CYS A 222 22.85 15.78 26.70
N VAL A 223 23.05 15.05 25.61
CA VAL A 223 23.79 13.79 25.61
C VAL A 223 25.31 14.02 25.63
N SER A 224 25.83 14.89 24.74
CA SER A 224 27.27 15.08 24.57
C SER A 224 27.90 15.92 25.68
N GLU A 225 27.27 17.05 26.03
CA GLU A 225 27.84 18.04 26.95
C GLU A 225 27.36 17.85 28.39
N LEU A 226 26.08 17.51 28.58
CA LEU A 226 25.49 17.38 29.92
C LEU A 226 25.50 15.93 30.45
N HIS A 227 25.87 14.96 29.60
CA HIS A 227 25.93 13.53 29.93
C HIS A 227 24.63 12.97 30.51
N PHE A 228 23.48 13.46 30.06
CA PHE A 228 22.18 12.95 30.49
C PHE A 228 21.98 11.52 30.00
N LYS A 229 21.46 10.64 30.86
CA LYS A 229 21.14 9.24 30.49
C LYS A 229 19.97 9.15 29.52
N TYR A 230 19.00 10.05 29.66
CA TYR A 230 17.85 10.15 28.78
C TYR A 230 17.24 11.56 28.83
N ILE A 231 16.36 11.87 27.87
CA ILE A 231 15.69 13.16 27.72
C ILE A 231 14.20 12.93 27.46
N LEU A 232 13.35 13.75 28.06
CA LEU A 232 11.89 13.75 27.88
C LEU A 232 11.49 14.99 27.07
N LEU A 233 11.33 14.82 25.75
CA LEU A 233 11.04 15.96 24.87
C LEU A 233 9.68 16.61 25.15
N GLY A 234 8.73 15.90 25.75
CA GLY A 234 7.43 16.46 26.14
C GLY A 234 7.53 17.46 27.31
N LYS A 235 8.71 17.61 27.92
CA LYS A 235 8.98 18.68 28.89
C LYS A 235 9.38 20.00 28.22
N VAL A 236 9.63 19.99 26.91
CA VAL A 236 10.03 21.15 26.10
C VAL A 236 8.81 21.64 25.30
N GLN A 237 7.72 21.90 26.02
CA GLN A 237 6.42 22.32 25.47
C GLN A 237 5.81 23.41 26.37
N THR A 238 4.93 24.24 25.83
CA THR A 238 4.29 25.33 26.58
C THR A 238 3.09 24.89 27.42
N ASP A 239 2.65 23.62 27.32
CA ASP A 239 1.46 23.09 27.99
C ASP A 239 1.38 23.42 29.49
N THR A 240 2.52 23.47 30.21
CA THR A 240 2.56 23.80 31.64
C THR A 240 2.23 25.25 31.98
N LEU A 241 2.27 26.15 30.99
CA LEU A 241 1.86 27.55 31.12
C LEU A 241 0.37 27.74 30.81
N GLU A 242 -0.25 26.76 30.15
CA GLU A 242 -1.65 26.79 29.71
C GLU A 242 -2.59 26.04 30.68
N SER A 243 -2.03 25.27 31.62
CA SER A 243 -2.71 24.48 32.65
C SER A 243 -2.82 25.21 34.00
#